data_AF-A0A318KGV0-F1
#
_entry.id   AF-A0A318KGV0-F1
#
_cell.length_a   1.000
_cell.length_b   1.000
_cell.length_c   1.000
_cell.angle_alpha   90.00
_cell.angle_beta   90.00
_cell.angle_gamma   90.00
#
_symmetry.space_group_name_H-M   'P 1'
#
loop_
_entity.id
_entity.type
_entity.pdbx_description
1 polymer ?
#
loop_
_entity_poly.entity_id
_entity_poly.type
_entity_poly.pdbx_seq_one_letter_code
_entity_poly.pdbx_strand_id
1 'polypeptide(L)'
;MQYFVIASRALIGVIFLVALVHKVVRRPRCAAFVDSAGVMRLGPTPLAGSAAGTVVAAEGTICVLLAVPADAAVAAGFAVAAWLLSAYAVGIGHTIRRGATTSGRRSGPSAAALGSRHIGRNALLIAVSMGGELAVLARPPAATAAGTAMATCAGLVAGVLVIVMDDLAALFGATTIDSTRR
;
A
#
# COMPACT_ATOMS: atom_id res chain seq x y z
N MET A 1 6.71 -23.82 5.00
CA MET A 1 6.52 -22.93 3.83
C MET A 1 5.06 -22.59 3.56
N GLN A 2 4.12 -23.56 3.58
CA GLN A 2 2.70 -23.25 3.33
C GLN A 2 2.08 -22.25 4.31
N TYR A 3 2.41 -22.31 5.61
CA TYR A 3 1.94 -21.33 6.59
C TYR A 3 2.41 -19.90 6.30
N PHE A 4 3.62 -19.74 5.74
CA PHE A 4 4.13 -18.43 5.32
C PHE A 4 3.33 -17.89 4.14
N VAL A 5 3.02 -18.71 3.14
CA VAL A 5 2.15 -18.32 2.01
C VAL A 5 0.79 -17.84 2.50
N ILE A 6 0.17 -18.58 3.42
CA ILE A 6 -1.15 -18.25 3.98
C ILE A 6 -1.09 -16.91 4.74
N ALA A 7 -0.09 -16.73 5.60
CA ALA A 7 0.09 -15.49 6.35
C ALA A 7 0.35 -14.29 5.43
N SER A 8 1.25 -14.43 4.46
CA SER A 8 1.57 -13.39 3.47
C SER A 8 0.35 -13.04 2.62
N ARG A 9 -0.46 -14.03 2.22
CA ARG A 9 -1.69 -13.83 1.45
C ARG A 9 -2.72 -13.03 2.26
N ALA A 10 -2.90 -13.36 3.53
CA ALA A 10 -3.80 -12.65 4.42
C ALA A 10 -3.32 -11.20 4.69
N LEU A 11 -2.03 -11.03 4.94
CA LEU A 11 -1.38 -9.74 5.14
C LEU A 11 -1.55 -8.79 3.95
N ILE A 12 -1.15 -9.24 2.76
CA ILE A 12 -1.22 -8.44 1.53
C ILE A 12 -2.68 -8.21 1.15
N GLY A 13 -3.51 -9.25 1.25
CA GLY A 13 -4.93 -9.19 0.95
C GLY A 13 -5.66 -8.12 1.77
N VAL A 14 -5.47 -8.06 3.09
CA VAL A 14 -6.16 -7.07 3.94
C VAL A 14 -5.69 -5.64 3.65
N ILE A 15 -4.40 -5.43 3.39
CA ILE A 15 -3.85 -4.10 3.06
C ILE A 15 -4.47 -3.58 1.76
N PHE A 16 -4.48 -4.40 0.71
CA PHE A 16 -5.06 -4.01 -0.58
C PHE A 16 -6.58 -3.86 -0.51
N LEU A 17 -7.27 -4.71 0.26
CA LEU A 17 -8.71 -4.59 0.47
C LEU A 17 -9.09 -3.28 1.16
N VAL A 18 -8.38 -2.92 2.24
CA VAL A 18 -8.59 -1.64 2.94
C VAL A 18 -8.28 -0.46 2.02
N ALA A 19 -7.19 -0.54 1.25
CA ALA A 19 -6.83 0.49 0.28
C ALA A 19 -7.92 0.67 -0.80
N LEU A 20 -8.50 -0.42 -1.30
CA LEU A 20 -9.58 -0.42 -2.28
C LEU A 20 -10.86 0.16 -1.69
N VAL A 21 -11.28 -0.31 -0.51
CA VAL A 21 -12.48 0.19 0.21
C VAL A 21 -12.36 1.69 0.46
N HIS A 22 -11.19 2.16 0.91
CA HIS A 22 -10.96 3.60 1.11
C HIS A 22 -11.10 4.41 -0.19
N LYS A 23 -10.63 3.90 -1.33
CA LYS A 23 -10.76 4.59 -2.63
C LYS A 23 -12.19 4.57 -3.17
N VAL A 24 -12.91 3.47 -2.99
CA VAL A 24 -14.29 3.31 -3.48
C VAL A 24 -15.28 4.11 -2.61
N VAL A 25 -15.19 4.00 -1.28
CA VAL A 25 -16.11 4.64 -0.33
C VAL A 25 -15.89 6.16 -0.25
N ARG A 26 -14.66 6.66 -0.46
CA ARG A 26 -14.39 8.11 -0.45
C ARG A 26 -14.62 8.80 -1.79
N ARG A 27 -14.80 8.07 -2.90
CA ARG A 27 -15.08 8.67 -4.22
C ARG A 27 -16.32 9.58 -4.27
N PRO A 28 -17.49 9.24 -3.69
CA PRO A 28 -18.65 10.11 -3.69
C PRO A 28 -18.46 11.39 -2.85
N ARG A 29 -17.64 11.35 -1.79
CA ARG A 29 -17.34 12.54 -0.96
C ARG A 29 -16.26 13.44 -1.56
N CYS A 30 -15.35 12.88 -2.36
CA CYS A 30 -14.31 13.65 -3.05
C CYS A 30 -14.88 14.41 -4.25
N ALA A 31 -15.86 13.86 -4.98
CA ALA A 31 -16.52 14.57 -6.07
C ALA A 31 -17.28 15.82 -5.56
N ALA A 32 -18.04 15.69 -4.48
CA ALA A 32 -18.75 16.83 -3.87
C ALA A 32 -17.80 17.87 -3.24
N PHE A 33 -16.65 17.45 -2.70
CA PHE A 33 -15.67 18.37 -2.11
C PHE A 33 -14.79 19.04 -3.17
N VAL A 34 -14.47 18.38 -4.29
CA VAL A 34 -13.75 19.00 -5.44
C VAL A 34 -14.64 20.00 -6.19
N ASP A 35 -15.96 19.78 -6.20
CA ASP A 35 -16.93 20.76 -6.70
C ASP A 35 -17.03 22.00 -5.80
N SER A 36 -16.90 21.84 -4.47
CA SER A 36 -16.84 22.95 -3.51
C SER A 36 -15.46 23.59 -3.35
N ALA A 37 -14.38 22.85 -3.61
CA ALA A 37 -12.99 23.27 -3.46
C ALA A 37 -12.29 23.38 -4.82
N GLY A 38 -12.85 24.17 -5.72
CA GLY A 38 -12.07 24.76 -6.79
C GLY A 38 -11.01 25.67 -6.18
N VAL A 39 -9.80 25.17 -5.92
CA VAL A 39 -8.49 25.87 -5.80
C VAL A 39 -7.43 24.80 -5.44
N MET A 40 -7.04 23.94 -6.38
CA MET A 40 -5.66 23.43 -6.46
C MET A 40 -5.39 22.83 -7.83
N ARG A 41 -5.10 23.71 -8.80
CA ARG A 41 -4.69 23.33 -10.16
C ARG A 41 -3.22 22.90 -10.15
N LEU A 42 -2.95 21.62 -10.37
CA LEU A 42 -1.64 21.10 -10.76
C LEU A 42 -1.79 20.31 -12.08
N GLY A 43 -1.81 21.01 -13.22
CA GLY A 43 -1.63 20.41 -14.55
C GLY A 43 -2.76 19.50 -15.07
N PRO A 44 -2.73 19.09 -16.36
CA PRO A 44 -3.92 18.71 -17.12
C PRO A 44 -4.60 17.45 -16.57
N THR A 45 -5.87 17.66 -16.22
CA THR A 45 -6.84 16.80 -15.56
C THR A 45 -7.23 15.47 -16.25
N PRO A 46 -7.07 15.20 -17.56
CA PRO A 46 -7.57 13.95 -18.12
C PRO A 46 -6.71 12.71 -17.78
N LEU A 47 -5.41 12.88 -17.53
CA LEU A 47 -4.51 11.76 -17.24
C LEU A 47 -4.59 11.29 -15.77
N ALA A 48 -4.93 12.19 -14.85
CA ALA A 48 -5.09 11.87 -13.43
C ALA A 48 -6.28 10.92 -13.17
N GLY A 49 -7.38 11.10 -13.91
CA GLY A 49 -8.55 10.21 -13.84
C GLY A 49 -8.25 8.80 -14.34
N SER A 50 -7.53 8.69 -15.46
CA SER A 50 -7.11 7.42 -16.05
C SER A 50 -6.15 6.65 -15.14
N ALA A 51 -5.11 7.32 -14.62
CA ALA A 51 -4.17 6.71 -13.68
C ALA A 51 -4.86 6.23 -12.39
N ALA A 52 -5.80 7.00 -11.85
CA ALA A 52 -6.58 6.59 -10.67
C ALA A 52 -7.46 5.37 -10.95
N GLY A 53 -8.06 5.28 -12.15
CA GLY A 53 -8.83 4.10 -12.58
C GLY A 53 -7.95 2.85 -12.66
N THR A 54 -6.78 2.95 -13.28
CA THR A 54 -5.84 1.83 -13.42
C THR A 54 -5.37 1.30 -12.07
N VAL A 55 -5.08 2.18 -11.11
CA VAL A 55 -4.71 1.79 -9.75
C VAL A 55 -5.84 1.03 -9.07
N VAL A 56 -7.06 1.55 -9.11
CA VAL A 56 -8.22 0.88 -8.48
C VAL A 56 -8.47 -0.49 -9.12
N ALA A 57 -8.35 -0.58 -10.46
CA ALA A 57 -8.46 -1.85 -11.16
C ALA A 57 -7.35 -2.84 -10.77
N ALA A 58 -6.11 -2.37 -10.62
CA ALA A 58 -5.00 -3.20 -10.16
C ALA A 58 -5.20 -3.70 -8.73
N GLU A 59 -5.64 -2.85 -7.81
CA GLU A 59 -5.95 -3.24 -6.42
C GLU A 59 -7.09 -4.26 -6.34
N GLY A 60 -8.16 -4.05 -7.13
CA GLY A 60 -9.24 -5.03 -7.28
C GLY A 60 -8.74 -6.36 -7.85
N THR A 61 -7.88 -6.31 -8.87
CA THR A 61 -7.29 -7.50 -9.49
C THR A 61 -6.45 -8.29 -8.49
N ILE A 62 -5.62 -7.61 -7.67
CA ILE A 62 -4.86 -8.27 -6.60
C ILE A 62 -5.80 -8.95 -5.60
N CYS A 63 -6.87 -8.28 -5.17
CA CYS A 63 -7.84 -8.87 -4.24
C CYS A 63 -8.51 -10.12 -4.82
N VAL A 64 -8.90 -10.09 -6.10
CA VAL A 64 -9.52 -11.22 -6.79
C VAL A 64 -8.52 -12.37 -6.94
N LEU A 65 -7.30 -12.09 -7.44
CA LEU A 65 -6.25 -13.09 -7.63
C LEU A 65 -5.85 -13.78 -6.32
N LEU A 66 -5.77 -13.00 -5.23
CA LEU A 66 -5.51 -13.52 -3.89
C LEU A 66 -6.76 -14.13 -3.22
N ALA A 67 -7.96 -14.05 -3.80
CA ALA A 67 -9.15 -14.74 -3.27
C ALA A 67 -9.34 -16.13 -3.91
N VAL A 68 -8.96 -16.28 -5.18
CA VAL A 68 -9.09 -17.54 -5.91
C VAL A 68 -8.18 -18.62 -5.29
N PRO A 69 -8.69 -19.83 -4.98
CA PRO A 69 -7.90 -20.93 -4.43
C PRO A 69 -7.10 -21.67 -5.54
N ALA A 70 -6.35 -20.92 -6.34
CA ALA A 70 -5.49 -21.47 -7.39
C ALA A 70 -4.08 -20.92 -7.23
N ASP A 71 -3.08 -21.81 -7.13
CA ASP A 71 -1.68 -21.42 -6.89
C ASP A 71 -1.16 -20.44 -7.93
N ALA A 72 -1.50 -20.66 -9.21
CA ALA A 72 -1.12 -19.75 -10.30
C ALA A 72 -1.74 -18.34 -10.12
N ALA A 73 -2.99 -18.26 -9.64
CA ALA A 73 -3.64 -16.98 -9.36
C ALA A 73 -3.01 -16.29 -8.15
N VAL A 74 -2.68 -17.03 -7.10
CA VAL A 74 -2.03 -16.48 -5.90
C VAL A 74 -0.63 -15.95 -6.23
N ALA A 75 0.16 -16.70 -7.01
CA ALA A 75 1.47 -16.24 -7.46
C ALA A 75 1.37 -14.97 -8.31
N ALA A 76 0.44 -14.93 -9.28
CA ALA A 76 0.18 -13.73 -10.07
C ALA A 76 -0.26 -12.54 -9.20
N GLY A 77 -1.09 -12.78 -8.18
CA GLY A 77 -1.52 -11.76 -7.22
C GLY A 77 -0.34 -11.14 -6.46
N PHE A 78 0.60 -11.96 -5.99
CA PHE A 78 1.82 -11.48 -5.35
C PHE A 78 2.73 -10.70 -6.31
N ALA A 79 2.89 -11.17 -7.55
CA ALA A 79 3.70 -10.48 -8.56
C ALA A 79 3.12 -9.09 -8.89
N VAL A 80 1.81 -9.00 -9.10
CA VAL A 80 1.12 -7.72 -9.37
C VAL A 80 1.20 -6.79 -8.14
N ALA A 81 1.07 -7.33 -6.93
CA ALA A 81 1.24 -6.57 -5.70
C ALA A 81 2.66 -5.98 -5.57
N ALA A 82 3.70 -6.80 -5.80
CA ALA A 82 5.10 -6.35 -5.77
C ALA A 82 5.36 -5.26 -6.81
N TRP A 83 4.84 -5.42 -8.02
CA TRP A 83 4.95 -4.42 -9.09
C TRP A 83 4.28 -3.10 -8.70
N LEU A 84 3.04 -3.15 -8.20
CA LEU A 84 2.31 -1.94 -7.83
C LEU A 84 2.95 -1.23 -6.63
N LEU A 85 3.41 -1.97 -5.61
CA LEU A 85 4.15 -1.42 -4.48
C LEU A 85 5.46 -0.76 -4.93
N SER A 86 6.16 -1.35 -5.90
CA SER A 86 7.37 -0.78 -6.48
C SER A 86 7.06 0.52 -7.24
N ALA A 87 5.99 0.54 -8.04
CA ALA A 87 5.56 1.75 -8.73
C ALA A 87 5.21 2.88 -7.73
N TYR A 88 4.53 2.55 -6.64
CA TYR A 88 4.27 3.50 -5.55
C TYR A 88 5.56 4.00 -4.88
N ALA A 89 6.49 3.10 -4.56
CA ALA A 89 7.77 3.47 -3.96
C ALA A 89 8.60 4.40 -4.88
N VAL A 90 8.65 4.10 -6.17
CA VAL A 90 9.33 4.94 -7.18
C VAL A 90 8.64 6.31 -7.30
N GLY A 91 7.31 6.34 -7.33
CA GLY A 91 6.54 7.59 -7.36
C GLY A 91 6.83 8.48 -6.16
N ILE A 92 6.82 7.92 -4.95
CA ILE A 92 7.15 8.63 -3.70
C ILE A 92 8.62 9.09 -3.71
N GLY A 93 9.55 8.24 -4.14
CA GLY A 93 10.96 8.60 -4.25
C GLY A 93 11.18 9.77 -5.22
N HIS A 94 10.47 9.77 -6.35
CA HIS A 94 10.55 10.84 -7.35
C HIS A 94 9.98 12.17 -6.85
N THR A 95 8.86 12.15 -6.12
CA THR A 95 8.30 13.37 -5.53
C THR A 95 9.21 13.96 -4.46
N ILE A 96 9.80 13.12 -3.60
CA ILE A 96 10.80 13.56 -2.61
C ILE A 96 12.01 14.18 -3.30
N ARG A 97 12.58 13.50 -4.32
CA ARG A 97 13.74 13.99 -5.07
C ARG A 97 13.43 15.32 -5.78
N ARG A 98 12.26 15.43 -6.41
CA ARG A 98 11.84 16.67 -7.10
C ARG A 98 11.61 17.82 -6.12
N GLY A 99 10.93 17.56 -5.00
CA GLY A 99 10.73 18.55 -3.94
C GLY A 99 12.05 19.06 -3.36
N ALA A 100 13.02 18.17 -3.18
CA ALA A 100 14.38 18.53 -2.76
C ALA A 100 15.14 19.36 -3.81
N THR A 101 14.93 19.10 -5.11
CA THR A 101 15.57 19.88 -6.19
C THR A 101 14.92 21.24 -6.43
N THR A 102 13.66 21.44 -6.05
CA THR A 102 12.94 22.74 -6.19
C THR A 102 13.04 23.62 -4.95
N SER A 103 13.36 23.07 -3.78
CA SER A 103 13.45 23.84 -2.54
C SER A 103 14.87 24.37 -2.30
N GLY A 104 15.13 25.59 -2.77
CA GLY A 104 16.13 26.42 -2.11
C GLY A 104 15.73 26.62 -0.63
N ARG A 105 16.55 26.10 0.28
CA ARG A 105 16.85 26.72 1.58
C ARG A 105 15.79 26.71 2.70
N ARG A 106 14.95 25.67 2.84
CA ARG A 106 14.23 25.42 4.12
C ARG A 106 13.71 23.98 4.38
N SER A 107 14.38 22.93 3.91
CA SER A 107 14.03 21.54 4.28
C SER A 107 14.55 21.22 5.68
N GLY A 108 13.68 21.34 6.67
CA GLY A 108 13.97 20.86 8.02
C GLY A 108 14.08 19.33 8.09
N PRO A 109 14.67 18.76 9.17
CA PRO A 109 14.95 17.32 9.32
C PRO A 109 13.74 16.38 9.14
N SER A 110 12.51 16.91 9.25
CA SER A 110 11.26 16.15 9.31
C SER A 110 10.80 15.56 7.96
N ALA A 111 11.04 16.24 6.83
CA ALA A 111 10.65 15.72 5.50
C ALA A 111 11.44 14.46 5.11
N ALA A 112 12.68 14.33 5.60
CA ALA A 112 13.51 13.15 5.39
C ALA A 112 13.06 11.94 6.23
N ALA A 113 12.54 12.18 7.45
CA ALA A 113 12.08 11.12 8.35
C ALA A 113 10.77 10.45 7.90
N LEU A 114 9.86 11.20 7.28
CA LEU A 114 8.64 10.64 6.68
C LEU A 114 8.94 9.84 5.39
N GLY A 115 9.97 10.23 4.63
CA GLY A 115 10.39 9.54 3.42
C GLY A 115 10.98 8.15 3.68
N SER A 116 11.84 8.00 4.69
CA SER A 116 12.55 6.74 4.97
C SER A 116 11.60 5.64 5.47
N ARG A 117 10.59 5.99 6.29
CA ARG A 117 9.63 5.01 6.82
C ARG A 117 8.69 4.45 5.76
N HIS A 118 8.22 5.29 4.83
CA HIS A 118 7.42 4.81 3.71
C HIS A 118 8.21 3.92 2.75
N ILE A 119 9.50 4.22 2.54
CA ILE A 119 10.38 3.36 1.74
C ILE A 119 10.60 2.02 2.45
N GLY A 120 10.85 2.01 3.77
CA GLY A 120 11.04 0.78 4.55
C GLY A 120 9.81 -0.13 4.54
N ARG A 121 8.61 0.43 4.72
CA ARG A 121 7.34 -0.33 4.67
C ARG A 121 7.11 -0.94 3.29
N ASN A 122 7.23 -0.16 2.23
CA ASN A 122 7.03 -0.68 0.87
C ASN A 122 8.10 -1.71 0.51
N ALA A 123 9.36 -1.52 0.91
CA ALA A 123 10.41 -2.52 0.72
C ALA A 123 10.10 -3.83 1.44
N LEU A 124 9.62 -3.76 2.70
CA LEU A 124 9.19 -4.94 3.44
C LEU A 124 8.03 -5.66 2.73
N LEU A 125 7.00 -4.92 2.30
CA LEU A 125 5.85 -5.50 1.61
C LEU A 125 6.21 -6.11 0.26
N ILE A 126 7.17 -5.50 -0.48
CA ILE A 126 7.74 -6.08 -1.70
C ILE A 126 8.44 -7.39 -1.37
N ALA A 127 9.31 -7.41 -0.36
CA ALA A 127 10.03 -8.62 0.05
C ALA A 127 9.07 -9.74 0.48
N VAL A 128 8.01 -9.42 1.23
CA VAL A 128 6.98 -10.40 1.62
C VAL A 128 6.20 -10.91 0.40
N SER A 129 5.89 -10.03 -0.56
CA SER A 129 5.20 -10.42 -1.79
C SER A 129 6.04 -11.36 -2.64
N MET A 130 7.31 -11.02 -2.88
CA MET A 130 8.26 -11.87 -3.61
C MET A 130 8.51 -13.19 -2.89
N GLY A 131 8.67 -13.16 -1.57
CA GLY A 131 8.81 -14.37 -0.76
C GLY A 131 7.58 -15.26 -0.83
N GLY A 132 6.38 -14.67 -0.82
CA GLY A 132 5.11 -15.36 -0.97
C GLY A 132 4.99 -16.04 -2.34
N GLU A 133 5.34 -15.33 -3.41
CA GLU A 133 5.39 -15.85 -4.77
C GLU A 133 6.34 -17.04 -4.89
N LEU A 134 7.60 -16.89 -4.46
CA LEU A 134 8.59 -17.97 -4.48
C LEU A 134 8.15 -19.18 -3.66
N ALA A 135 7.53 -18.93 -2.50
CA ALA A 135 7.04 -20.00 -1.63
C ALA A 135 5.84 -20.75 -2.24
N VAL A 136 4.99 -20.09 -3.05
CA VAL A 136 3.92 -20.76 -3.83
C VAL A 136 4.52 -21.61 -4.94
N LEU A 137 5.47 -21.06 -5.70
CA LEU A 137 6.13 -21.77 -6.80
C LEU A 137 6.90 -23.01 -6.33
N ALA A 138 7.38 -23.01 -5.09
CA ALA A 138 8.02 -24.16 -4.45
C ALA A 138 7.06 -25.32 -4.12
N ARG A 139 5.75 -25.18 -4.37
CA ARG A 139 4.71 -26.22 -4.17
C ARG A 139 4.79 -26.88 -2.79
N PRO A 140 4.56 -26.13 -1.70
CA PRO A 140 4.74 -26.63 -0.35
C PRO A 140 3.69 -27.69 -0.01
N PRO A 141 4.00 -28.63 0.89
CA PRO A 141 3.07 -29.67 1.31
C PRO A 141 1.91 -29.10 2.11
N ALA A 142 0.75 -29.75 2.00
CA ALA A 142 -0.52 -29.33 2.57
C ALA A 142 -0.43 -28.96 4.06
N ALA A 143 -1.06 -27.84 4.41
CA ALA A 143 -1.19 -27.35 5.77
C ALA A 143 -2.35 -28.03 6.53
N THR A 144 -2.21 -28.15 7.85
CA THR A 144 -3.31 -28.59 8.73
C THR A 144 -4.34 -27.47 8.89
N ALA A 145 -5.59 -27.80 9.19
CA ALA A 145 -6.65 -26.82 9.39
C ALA A 145 -6.32 -25.81 10.51
N ALA A 146 -5.82 -26.31 11.65
CA ALA A 146 -5.41 -25.47 12.78
C ALA A 146 -4.25 -24.52 12.42
N GLY A 147 -3.24 -25.02 11.69
CA GLY A 147 -2.11 -24.21 11.25
C GLY A 147 -2.52 -23.15 10.21
N THR A 148 -3.46 -23.48 9.32
CA THR A 148 -4.06 -22.52 8.38
C THR A 148 -4.78 -21.39 9.10
N ALA A 149 -5.59 -21.71 10.12
CA ALA A 149 -6.30 -20.71 10.92
C ALA A 149 -5.31 -19.77 11.64
N MET A 150 -4.31 -20.32 12.31
CA MET A 150 -3.28 -19.51 13.00
C MET A 150 -2.50 -18.61 12.04
N ALA A 151 -2.05 -19.15 10.91
CA ALA A 151 -1.31 -18.38 9.90
C ALA A 151 -2.14 -17.24 9.32
N THR A 152 -3.43 -17.49 9.06
CA THR A 152 -4.37 -16.48 8.58
C THR A 152 -4.54 -15.37 9.61
N CYS A 153 -4.82 -15.72 10.87
CA CYS A 153 -4.95 -14.75 11.96
C CYS A 153 -3.68 -13.92 12.13
N ALA A 154 -2.50 -14.55 12.11
CA ALA A 154 -1.22 -13.87 12.22
C ALA A 154 -1.01 -12.86 11.08
N GLY A 155 -1.31 -13.27 9.83
CA GLY A 155 -1.23 -12.39 8.67
C GLY A 155 -2.19 -11.20 8.73
N LEU A 156 -3.44 -11.44 9.15
CA LEU A 156 -4.42 -10.37 9.34
C LEU A 156 -4.00 -9.37 10.42
N VAL A 157 -3.57 -9.86 11.59
CA VAL A 157 -3.10 -9.00 12.68
C VAL A 157 -1.89 -8.17 12.24
N ALA A 158 -0.92 -8.79 11.58
CA ALA A 158 0.22 -8.07 11.03
C ALA A 158 -0.20 -7.00 10.01
N GLY A 159 -1.20 -7.27 9.17
CA GLY A 159 -1.69 -6.32 8.17
C GLY A 159 -2.39 -5.14 8.78
N VAL A 160 -3.27 -5.39 9.75
CA VAL A 160 -3.91 -4.33 10.53
C VAL A 160 -2.87 -3.49 11.26
N LEU A 161 -1.87 -4.12 11.86
CA LEU A 161 -0.81 -3.39 12.56
C LEU A 161 -0.03 -2.47 11.61
N VAL A 162 0.31 -2.94 10.39
CA VAL A 162 0.96 -2.11 9.37
C VAL A 162 0.10 -0.90 9.01
N ILE A 163 -1.20 -1.10 8.79
CA ILE A 163 -2.15 -0.02 8.46
C ILE A 163 -2.22 1.00 9.60
N VAL A 164 -2.43 0.54 10.84
CA VAL A 164 -2.55 1.42 12.01
C VAL A 164 -1.24 2.17 12.26
N MET A 165 -0.10 1.51 12.11
CA MET A 165 1.21 2.15 12.24
C MET A 165 1.41 3.28 11.22
N ASP A 166 0.80 3.19 10.04
CA ASP A 166 0.83 4.26 9.05
C ASP A 166 -0.05 5.43 9.43
N ASP A 167 -1.28 5.16 9.86
CA ASP A 167 -2.23 6.18 10.31
C ASP A 167 -1.67 6.95 11.52
N LEU A 168 -1.06 6.24 12.48
CA LEU A 168 -0.40 6.86 13.64
C LEU A 168 0.76 7.76 13.23
N ALA A 169 1.61 7.32 12.28
CA ALA A 169 2.72 8.16 11.84
C ALA A 169 2.26 9.40 11.07
N ALA A 170 1.17 9.29 10.29
CA ALA A 170 0.55 10.44 9.66
C ALA A 170 0.00 11.42 10.71
N LEU A 171 -0.66 10.92 11.75
CA LEU A 171 -1.25 11.73 12.82
C LEU A 171 -0.19 12.48 13.65
N PHE A 172 0.85 11.78 14.10
CA PHE A 172 1.92 12.39 14.91
C PHE A 172 2.86 13.28 14.07
N GLY A 173 3.06 12.94 12.79
CA GLY A 173 3.76 13.79 11.84
C GLY A 173 3.04 15.13 11.61
N ALA A 174 1.71 15.12 11.51
CA ALA A 174 0.90 16.33 11.35
C ALA A 174 0.88 17.21 12.63
N THR A 175 0.78 16.60 13.80
CA THR A 175 0.69 17.33 15.09
C THR A 175 1.96 18.14 15.41
N THR A 176 3.13 17.65 14.99
CA THR A 176 4.41 18.35 15.18
C THR A 176 4.49 19.66 14.37
N ILE A 177 3.69 19.81 13.30
CA ILE A 177 3.68 21.00 12.44
C ILE A 177 2.87 22.15 13.07
N ASP A 178 1.88 21.85 13.92
CA ASP A 178 0.99 22.86 14.51
C ASP A 178 1.59 23.51 15.79
N SER A 179 2.44 22.80 16.52
CA SER A 179 3.05 23.31 17.76
C SER A 179 4.18 24.33 17.55
N THR A 180 4.62 24.56 16.31
CA THR A 180 5.65 25.58 15.97
C THR A 180 5.04 26.90 15.48
N ARG A 181 3.71 27.05 15.58
CA ARG A 181 2.96 28.25 15.19
C ARG A 181 2.43 29.10 16.37
N ARG A 182 3.02 28.95 17.57
CA ARG A 182 2.74 29.80 18.73
C ARG A 182 3.95 30.62 19.12
#